data_AF-A0A1I6T7L4-F1
#
_entry.id   AF-A0A1I6T7L4-F1
#
_cell.length_a   1.000
_cell.length_b   1.000
_cell.length_c   1.000
_cell.angle_alpha   90.00
_cell.angle_beta   90.00
_cell.angle_gamma   90.00
#
_symmetry.space_group_name_H-M   'P 1'
#
loop_
_entity.id
_entity.type
_entity.pdbx_description
1 polymer ?
#
loop_
_entity_poly.entity_id
_entity_poly.type
_entity_poly.pdbx_seq_one_letter_code
_entity_poly.pdbx_strand_id
1 'polypeptide(L)'
;MVCAKEGSSVMVAEMLAEHGRIVAYLKSGMIAWSEYLVPLKVGNLADGGELYQFVRIGKGCLSYMAVSSCVNPDDGHQNWAGHFMIGRLWSLWRSMIVSDVP
;
A
#
# COMPACT_ATOMS: atom_id res chain seq x y z
N MET A 1 -7.60 -8.63 -19.54
CA MET A 1 -8.78 -9.17 -18.83
C MET A 1 -8.59 -9.00 -17.33
N VAL A 2 -9.63 -8.56 -16.62
CA VAL A 2 -9.57 -8.37 -15.16
C VAL A 2 -10.85 -8.89 -14.50
N CYS A 3 -10.71 -9.52 -13.33
CA CYS A 3 -11.82 -9.96 -12.47
C CYS A 3 -11.36 -9.94 -11.00
N ALA A 4 -12.23 -10.31 -10.06
CA ALA A 4 -11.94 -10.19 -8.63
C ALA A 4 -10.73 -11.01 -8.17
N LYS A 5 -10.63 -12.28 -8.59
CA LYS A 5 -9.62 -13.26 -8.14
C LYS A 5 -8.97 -14.01 -9.31
N GLU A 6 -8.71 -13.33 -10.42
CA GLU A 6 -8.07 -13.83 -11.66
C GLU A 6 -8.69 -15.04 -12.40
N GLY A 7 -9.38 -15.99 -11.76
CA GLY A 7 -9.84 -17.25 -12.38
C GLY A 7 -10.69 -17.08 -13.63
N SER A 8 -11.74 -16.25 -13.58
CA SER A 8 -12.55 -15.95 -14.78
C SER A 8 -11.78 -15.18 -15.85
N SER A 9 -10.75 -14.40 -15.47
CA SER A 9 -9.92 -13.69 -16.44
C SER A 9 -8.98 -14.62 -17.19
N VAL A 10 -8.49 -15.67 -16.53
CA VAL A 10 -7.65 -16.71 -17.14
C VAL A 10 -8.45 -17.48 -18.18
N MET A 11 -9.64 -18.00 -17.81
CA MET A 11 -10.52 -18.73 -18.74
C MET A 11 -10.80 -17.92 -20.01
N VAL A 12 -11.20 -16.65 -19.88
CA VAL A 12 -11.49 -15.82 -21.05
C VAL A 12 -10.22 -15.42 -21.81
N ALA A 13 -9.08 -15.26 -21.12
CA ALA A 13 -7.81 -15.00 -21.78
C ALA A 13 -7.37 -16.22 -22.63
N GLU A 14 -7.54 -17.44 -22.15
CA GLU A 14 -7.25 -18.65 -22.92
C GLU A 14 -8.12 -18.72 -24.19
N MET A 15 -9.44 -18.51 -24.05
CA MET A 15 -10.36 -18.47 -25.19
C MET A 15 -9.96 -17.40 -26.23
N LEU A 16 -9.54 -16.21 -25.77
CA LEU A 16 -9.10 -15.15 -26.67
C LEU A 16 -7.76 -15.46 -27.33
N ALA A 17 -6.84 -16.09 -26.61
CA ALA A 17 -5.54 -16.51 -27.13
C ALA A 17 -5.69 -17.58 -28.23
N GLU A 18 -6.62 -18.53 -28.06
CA GLU A 18 -6.97 -19.52 -29.10
C GLU A 18 -7.45 -18.87 -30.40
N HIS A 19 -8.08 -17.70 -30.32
CA HIS A 19 -8.51 -16.91 -31.48
C HIS A 19 -7.41 -15.95 -31.99
N GLY A 20 -6.16 -16.17 -31.61
CA GLY A 20 -5.01 -15.39 -32.06
C GLY A 20 -4.96 -13.96 -31.51
N ARG A 21 -5.63 -13.68 -30.38
CA ARG A 21 -5.59 -12.36 -29.74
C ARG A 21 -4.44 -12.29 -28.74
N ILE A 22 -3.71 -11.17 -28.76
CA ILE A 22 -2.73 -10.86 -27.74
C ILE A 22 -3.48 -10.42 -26.48
N VAL A 23 -3.37 -11.21 -25.42
CA VAL A 23 -4.09 -10.97 -24.17
C VAL A 23 -3.17 -11.06 -22.96
N ALA A 24 -3.50 -10.26 -21.96
CA ALA A 24 -2.91 -10.31 -20.63
C ALA A 24 -4.03 -10.30 -19.58
N TYR A 25 -3.78 -10.92 -18.45
CA TYR A 25 -4.65 -10.87 -17.28
C TYR A 25 -3.89 -10.38 -16.05
N LEU A 26 -4.62 -9.78 -15.12
CA LEU A 26 -4.04 -9.28 -13.88
C LEU A 26 -3.89 -10.42 -12.87
N LYS A 27 -2.64 -10.71 -12.50
CA LYS A 27 -2.33 -11.72 -11.48
C LYS A 27 -2.97 -11.35 -10.14
N SER A 28 -3.58 -12.32 -9.47
CA SER A 28 -4.33 -12.18 -8.21
C SER A 28 -5.55 -11.24 -8.26
N GLY A 29 -5.91 -10.76 -9.46
CA GLY A 29 -7.13 -10.01 -9.73
C GLY A 29 -7.22 -8.63 -9.10
N MET A 30 -8.41 -8.06 -9.15
CA MET A 30 -8.69 -6.69 -8.69
C MET A 30 -8.51 -6.52 -7.18
N ILE A 31 -8.63 -7.59 -6.40
CA ILE A 31 -8.36 -7.56 -4.95
C ILE A 31 -6.90 -7.17 -4.71
N ALA A 32 -5.95 -7.82 -5.38
CA ALA A 32 -4.54 -7.49 -5.25
C ALA A 32 -4.24 -6.07 -5.74
N TRP A 33 -4.84 -5.63 -6.85
CA TRP A 33 -4.71 -4.26 -7.33
C TRP A 33 -5.21 -3.21 -6.32
N SER A 34 -6.30 -3.53 -5.63
CA SER A 34 -6.93 -2.61 -4.67
C SER A 34 -6.15 -2.52 -3.35
N GLU A 35 -5.38 -3.55 -2.99
CA GLU A 35 -4.49 -3.55 -1.81
C GLU A 35 -3.05 -3.16 -2.13
N TYR A 36 -2.69 -3.02 -3.41
CA TYR A 36 -1.34 -2.61 -3.80
C TYR A 36 -1.04 -1.21 -3.27
N LEU A 37 0.00 -1.15 -2.43
CA LEU A 37 0.36 0.02 -1.65
C LEU A 37 1.84 0.33 -1.87
N VAL A 38 2.12 1.57 -2.28
CA VAL A 38 3.48 2.04 -2.53
C VAL A 38 3.78 3.19 -1.56
N PRO A 39 4.78 3.06 -0.66
CA PRO A 39 5.27 4.18 0.10
C PRO A 39 6.11 5.10 -0.79
N LEU A 40 5.81 6.39 -0.77
CA LEU A 40 6.57 7.44 -1.43
C LEU A 40 7.03 8.45 -0.39
N LYS A 41 8.34 8.71 -0.32
CA LYS A 41 8.88 9.80 0.50
C LYS A 41 8.53 11.13 -0.16
N VAL A 42 7.68 11.91 0.49
CA VAL A 42 7.21 13.23 0.03
C VAL A 42 8.25 14.30 0.33
N GLY A 43 8.94 14.19 1.46
CA GLY A 43 9.97 15.14 1.85
C GLY A 43 10.47 14.95 3.28
N ASN A 44 11.36 15.84 3.69
CA ASN A 44 11.81 15.94 5.08
C ASN A 44 11.00 17.04 5.79
N LEU A 45 10.78 16.87 7.09
CA LEU A 45 10.18 17.86 7.97
C LEU A 45 11.25 18.87 8.44
N ALA A 46 10.83 20.10 8.76
CA ALA A 46 11.75 21.20 9.10
C ALA A 46 12.64 20.91 10.31
N ASP A 47 12.09 20.24 11.34
CA ASP A 47 12.76 20.01 12.63
C ASP A 47 13.35 18.60 12.76
N GLY A 48 13.62 17.94 11.62
CA GLY A 48 14.01 16.54 11.57
C GLY A 48 12.79 15.62 11.50
N GLY A 49 12.86 14.62 10.63
CA GLY A 49 11.76 13.73 10.32
C GLY A 49 11.45 13.66 8.83
N GLU A 50 10.59 12.73 8.47
CA GLU A 50 10.27 12.36 7.10
C GLU A 50 8.76 12.21 6.92
N LEU A 51 8.26 12.70 5.79
CA LEU A 51 6.86 12.56 5.40
C LEU A 51 6.76 11.52 4.29
N TYR A 52 5.93 10.51 4.49
CA TYR A 52 5.61 9.47 3.52
C TYR A 52 4.14 9.55 3.12
N GLN A 53 3.88 9.36 1.82
CA GLN A 53 2.55 9.14 1.27
C GLN A 53 2.42 7.68 0.88
N PHE A 54 1.36 7.03 1.34
CA PHE A 54 1.01 5.69 0.91
C PHE A 54 -0.01 5.76 -0.22
N VAL A 55 0.45 5.52 -1.44
CA VAL A 55 -0.41 5.51 -2.62
C VAL A 55 -1.03 4.13 -2.77
N ARG A 56 -2.36 4.04 -2.67
CA ARG A 56 -3.12 2.87 -3.15
C ARG A 56 -3.87 3.22 -4.42
N ILE A 57 -3.28 2.79 -5.53
CA ILE A 57 -3.73 3.13 -6.88
C ILE A 57 -5.18 2.67 -7.11
N GLY A 58 -5.57 1.52 -6.56
CA GLY A 58 -6.92 0.96 -6.76
C GLY A 58 -8.03 1.54 -5.87
N LYS A 59 -7.72 2.32 -4.82
CA LYS A 59 -8.73 2.80 -3.85
C LYS A 59 -8.76 4.32 -3.63
N GLY A 60 -7.90 5.08 -4.30
CA GLY A 60 -7.91 6.55 -4.28
C GLY A 60 -7.78 7.19 -2.89
N CYS A 61 -7.31 6.44 -1.89
CA CYS A 61 -7.21 6.94 -0.53
C CYS A 61 -5.98 7.84 -0.38
N LEU A 62 -6.16 8.91 0.40
CA LEU A 62 -5.10 9.84 0.74
C LEU A 62 -4.57 9.46 2.13
N SER A 63 -3.40 8.86 2.16
CA SER A 63 -2.82 8.23 3.35
C SER A 63 -1.41 8.74 3.55
N TYR A 64 -1.13 9.32 4.72
CA TYR A 64 0.17 9.90 5.04
C TYR A 64 0.70 9.45 6.39
N MET A 65 2.02 9.38 6.49
CA MET A 65 2.74 9.10 7.73
C MET A 65 3.86 10.10 7.90
N ALA A 66 3.88 10.73 9.07
CA ALA A 66 4.98 11.57 9.52
C ALA A 66 5.82 10.76 10.50
N VAL A 67 7.10 10.60 10.20
CA VAL A 67 8.09 9.97 11.06
C VAL A 67 8.94 11.09 11.63
N SER A 68 8.98 11.22 12.95
CA SER A 68 9.86 12.15 13.64
C SER A 68 10.92 11.36 14.38
N SER A 69 12.15 11.83 14.42
CA SER A 69 13.24 11.22 15.19
C SER A 69 13.29 11.68 16.66
N CYS A 70 12.27 12.39 17.14
CA CYS A 70 12.20 12.80 18.54
C CYS A 70 11.98 11.60 19.47
N VAL A 71 12.62 11.65 20.64
CA VAL A 71 12.35 10.72 21.74
C VAL A 71 11.14 11.24 22.49
N ASN A 72 10.11 10.41 22.61
CA ASN A 72 8.92 10.75 23.38
C ASN A 72 9.26 10.56 24.89
N PRO A 73 9.13 11.60 25.73
CA PRO A 73 9.56 11.53 27.13
C PRO A 73 8.78 10.53 27.99
N ASP A 74 7.57 10.13 27.55
CA ASP A 74 6.67 9.28 28.32
C ASP A 74 6.90 7.77 28.11
N ASP A 75 7.51 7.36 26.99
CA ASP A 75 7.67 5.95 26.61
C ASP A 75 9.11 5.58 26.17
N GLY A 76 10.01 6.57 26.04
CA GLY A 76 11.42 6.34 25.75
C GLY A 76 11.71 5.79 24.34
N HIS A 77 10.70 5.67 23.47
CA HIS A 77 10.91 5.18 22.11
C HIS A 77 11.63 6.23 21.27
N GLN A 78 12.73 5.81 20.63
CA GLN A 78 13.35 6.57 19.55
C GLN A 78 12.46 6.42 18.30
N ASN A 79 12.06 7.56 17.76
CA ASN A 79 11.23 7.73 16.58
C ASN A 79 9.71 7.55 16.82
N TRP A 80 8.97 8.66 16.78
CA TRP A 80 7.51 8.66 16.78
C TRP A 80 6.98 8.65 15.34
N ALA A 81 6.15 7.67 15.00
CA ALA A 81 5.46 7.60 13.71
C ALA A 81 3.97 7.88 13.89
N GLY A 82 3.54 9.08 13.46
CA GLY A 82 2.14 9.47 13.40
C GLY A 82 1.53 9.12 12.05
N HIS A 83 0.44 8.36 12.03
CA HIS A 83 -0.28 8.00 10.80
C HIS A 83 -1.62 8.75 10.73
N PHE A 84 -1.84 9.50 9.65
CA PHE A 84 -3.16 10.03 9.30
C PHE A 84 -3.77 9.23 8.14
N MET A 85 -4.64 8.27 8.48
CA MET A 85 -5.45 7.50 7.54
C MET A 85 -6.89 8.01 7.55
N ILE A 86 -7.47 8.29 6.39
CA ILE A 86 -8.91 8.32 6.24
C ILE A 86 -9.39 6.87 5.99
N GLY A 87 -9.86 6.16 7.03
CA GLY A 87 -10.58 4.87 6.88
C GLY A 87 -10.09 3.68 7.73
N ARG A 88 -10.68 2.50 7.46
CA ARG A 88 -10.66 1.23 8.25
C ARG A 88 -9.33 0.46 8.16
N LEU A 89 -8.20 1.12 8.39
CA LEU A 89 -6.85 0.64 8.00
C LEU A 89 -5.84 0.50 9.15
N TRP A 90 -6.30 0.62 10.39
CA TRP A 90 -5.47 0.47 11.59
C TRP A 90 -4.83 -0.93 11.73
N SER A 91 -5.56 -1.99 11.40
CA SER A 91 -5.14 -3.38 11.67
C SER A 91 -4.02 -3.89 10.76
N LEU A 92 -4.04 -3.56 9.46
CA LEU A 92 -3.02 -3.98 8.50
C LEU A 92 -1.69 -3.23 8.69
N TRP A 93 -1.74 -2.01 9.25
CA TRP A 93 -0.55 -1.19 9.47
C TRP A 93 0.28 -1.67 10.67
N ARG A 94 -0.37 -2.09 11.77
CA ARG A 94 0.33 -2.59 12.97
C ARG A 94 1.24 -3.78 12.67
N SER A 95 0.86 -4.64 11.72
CA SER A 95 1.67 -5.79 11.33
C SER A 95 2.83 -5.46 10.38
N MET A 96 2.82 -4.30 9.72
CA MET A 96 3.79 -3.95 8.67
C MET A 96 4.94 -3.06 9.15
N ILE A 97 4.75 -2.26 10.21
CA ILE A 97 5.77 -1.32 10.71
C ILE A 97 6.44 -1.79 12.01
N VAL A 98 5.77 -2.60 12.84
CA VAL A 98 6.36 -3.10 14.10
C VAL A 98 7.42 -4.18 13.83
N SER A 99 7.52 -4.73 12.62
CA SER A 99 8.46 -5.82 12.29
C SER A 99 9.83 -5.39 11.76
N ASP A 100 10.05 -4.10 11.44
CA ASP A 100 11.33 -3.61 10.87
C ASP A 100 11.83 -2.33 11.54
N VAL A 101 11.82 -2.30 12.87
CA VAL A 101 12.65 -1.36 13.64
C VAL A 101 13.72 -2.22 14.34
N PRO A 102 15.01 -2.13 13.96
CA PRO A 102 16.08 -2.77 14.73
C PRO A 102 16.16 -2.22 16.16
#